data_AF-A0A415I2L3-F1
#
_entry.id   AF-A0A415I2L3-F1
#
_cell.length_a   1.000
_cell.length_b   1.000
_cell.length_c   1.000
_cell.angle_alpha   90.00
_cell.angle_beta   90.00
_cell.angle_gamma   90.00
#
_symmetry.space_group_name_H-M   'P 1'
#
loop_
_entity.id
_entity.type
_entity.pdbx_description
1 polymer ?
#
loop_
_entity_poly.entity_id
_entity_poly.type
_entity_poly.pdbx_seq_one_letter_code
_entity_poly.pdbx_strand_id
1 'polypeptide(L)'
;MVTRTWKVYGEVGHRQRESFCDSYKYDFSDERGTRIIEVENADKTGTNEYSIIRITRNTPEECEKELEGQLSDGVFETSRIGKIEEI
;
A
#
# COMPACT_ATOMS: atom_id res chain seq x y z
N MET A 1 -15.63 8.31 -5.77
CA MET A 1 -14.30 7.76 -5.41
C MET A 1 -14.28 7.49 -3.92
N VAL A 2 -13.57 6.43 -3.51
CA VAL A 2 -13.40 6.01 -2.13
C VAL A 2 -11.92 5.79 -1.89
N THR A 3 -11.41 6.23 -0.74
CA THR A 3 -10.04 5.97 -0.30
C THR A 3 -10.08 5.00 0.86
N ARG A 4 -9.26 3.95 0.82
CA ARG A 4 -9.04 3.02 1.93
C ARG A 4 -7.55 2.93 2.22
N THR A 5 -7.23 2.72 3.48
CA THR A 5 -5.86 2.84 3.99
C THR A 5 -5.50 1.59 4.79
N TRP A 6 -4.33 1.02 4.53
CA TRP A 6 -3.84 -0.13 5.27
C TRP A 6 -2.41 0.06 5.72
N LYS A 7 -2.10 -0.46 6.90
CA LYS A 7 -0.73 -0.77 7.31
C LYS A 7 -0.38 -2.17 6.83
N VAL A 8 0.74 -2.29 6.12
CA VAL A 8 1.28 -3.56 5.65
C VAL A 8 2.59 -3.81 6.38
N TYR A 9 2.54 -4.74 7.33
CA TYR A 9 3.68 -5.08 8.18
C TYR A 9 4.60 -6.09 7.50
N GLY A 10 5.86 -6.12 7.92
CA GLY A 10 6.73 -7.28 7.69
C GLY A 10 6.24 -8.51 8.48
N GLU A 11 6.56 -9.70 8.00
CA GLU A 11 6.37 -10.95 8.73
C GLU A 11 7.11 -10.92 10.09
N VAL A 12 6.67 -11.69 11.08
CA VAL A 12 7.33 -11.74 12.40
C VAL A 12 8.83 -12.06 12.24
N GLY A 13 9.70 -11.21 12.81
CA GLY A 13 11.15 -11.31 12.65
C GLY A 13 11.71 -10.58 11.41
N HIS A 14 10.84 -10.01 10.59
CA HIS A 14 11.17 -9.21 9.41
C HIS A 14 10.63 -7.79 9.53
N ARG A 15 11.42 -6.84 9.04
CA ARG A 15 10.94 -5.48 8.76
C ARG A 15 10.21 -5.46 7.42
N GLN A 16 9.35 -4.48 7.20
CA GLN A 16 8.81 -4.27 5.87
C GLN A 16 9.95 -3.80 4.95
N ARG A 17 10.20 -4.52 3.84
CA ARG A 17 11.22 -4.15 2.86
C ARG A 17 10.90 -2.81 2.20
N GLU A 18 9.63 -2.59 1.86
CA GLU A 18 9.22 -1.35 1.18
C GLU A 18 9.47 -0.10 2.03
N SER A 19 9.42 -0.21 3.35
CA SER A 19 9.59 0.93 4.25
C SER A 19 10.97 1.59 4.19
N PHE A 20 11.96 0.93 3.58
CA PHE A 20 13.31 1.48 3.36
C PHE A 20 13.40 2.39 2.14
N CYS A 21 12.38 2.41 1.28
CA CYS A 21 12.26 3.34 0.15
C CYS A 21 11.69 4.69 0.61
N ASP A 22 11.82 5.72 -0.23
CA ASP A 22 11.11 6.99 0.00
C ASP A 22 9.60 6.81 -0.18
N SER A 23 8.81 7.67 0.46
CA SER A 23 7.36 7.72 0.23
C SER A 23 7.04 8.27 -1.16
N TYR A 24 5.98 7.75 -1.79
CA TYR A 24 5.58 8.18 -3.13
C TYR A 24 4.07 8.11 -3.37
N LYS A 25 3.67 8.72 -4.49
CA LYS A 25 2.31 8.77 -5.00
C LYS A 25 2.32 8.54 -6.50
N TYR A 26 1.46 7.64 -6.96
CA TYR A 26 1.14 7.47 -8.36
C TYR A 26 -0.35 7.70 -8.61
N ASP A 27 -0.65 8.55 -9.59
CA ASP A 27 -1.99 8.76 -10.11
C ASP A 27 -2.07 8.16 -11.52
N PHE A 28 -2.83 7.07 -11.64
CA PHE A 28 -3.10 6.33 -12.87
C PHE A 28 -4.55 6.56 -13.35
N SER A 29 -5.21 7.62 -12.88
CA SER A 29 -6.59 7.90 -13.25
C SER A 29 -6.69 8.26 -14.74
N ASP A 30 -7.68 7.70 -15.41
CA ASP A 30 -7.94 7.89 -16.84
C ASP A 30 -9.46 8.01 -17.11
N GLU A 31 -9.88 7.97 -18.39
CA GLU A 31 -11.30 8.01 -18.73
C GLU A 31 -12.14 6.83 -18.17
N ARG A 32 -11.50 5.76 -17.69
CA ARG A 32 -12.15 4.58 -17.11
C ARG A 32 -12.36 4.71 -15.60
N GLY A 33 -11.74 5.70 -14.95
CA GLY A 33 -12.03 6.09 -13.57
C GLY A 33 -10.77 6.35 -12.73
N THR A 34 -10.99 6.50 -11.42
CA THR A 34 -9.91 6.86 -10.48
C THR A 34 -9.04 5.66 -10.13
N ARG A 35 -7.71 5.85 -10.17
CA ARG A 35 -6.73 4.87 -9.68
C ARG A 35 -5.52 5.58 -9.09
N ILE A 36 -5.52 5.79 -7.77
CA ILE A 36 -4.41 6.46 -7.08
C ILE A 36 -3.86 5.53 -6.02
N ILE A 37 -2.54 5.40 -5.99
CA ILE A 37 -1.80 4.59 -5.01
C ILE A 37 -0.77 5.50 -4.34
N GLU A 38 -0.84 5.58 -3.02
CA GLU A 38 0.08 6.35 -2.19
C GLU A 38 0.71 5.42 -1.16
N VAL A 39 2.03 5.49 -1.02
CA VAL A 39 2.80 4.68 -0.07
C VAL A 39 3.59 5.62 0.82
N GLU A 40 3.36 5.51 2.12
CA GLU A 40 4.16 6.17 3.15
C GLU A 40 5.08 5.15 3.83
N ASN A 41 6.37 5.43 3.77
CA ASN A 41 7.47 4.61 4.26
C ASN A 41 8.14 5.28 5.47
N ALA A 42 9.31 4.79 5.89
CA ALA A 42 9.96 5.23 7.13
C ALA A 42 10.28 6.73 7.18
N ASP A 43 10.45 7.38 6.03
CA ASP A 43 10.61 8.83 5.91
C ASP A 43 9.39 9.63 6.39
N LYS A 44 8.20 9.01 6.44
CA LYS A 44 6.95 9.59 6.95
C LYS A 44 6.44 8.91 8.22
N THR A 45 6.52 7.59 8.29
CA THR A 45 6.01 6.80 9.42
C THR A 45 6.98 6.80 10.61
N GLY A 46 8.26 7.10 10.38
CA GLY A 46 9.32 7.04 11.39
C GLY A 46 9.73 5.62 11.79
N THR A 47 9.22 4.58 11.11
CA THR A 47 9.50 3.17 11.42
C THR A 47 9.64 2.32 10.16
N ASN A 48 10.39 1.23 10.28
CA ASN A 48 10.52 0.22 9.23
C ASN A 48 9.69 -1.05 9.50
N GLU A 49 8.78 -1.02 10.48
CA GLU A 49 7.94 -2.18 10.80
C GLU A 49 6.81 -2.38 9.79
N TYR A 50 6.32 -1.30 9.20
CA TYR A 50 5.24 -1.30 8.21
C TYR A 50 5.40 -0.14 7.23
N SER A 51 4.76 -0.29 6.08
CA SER A 51 4.42 0.81 5.18
C SER A 51 2.91 1.07 5.26
N ILE A 52 2.49 2.32 5.04
CA ILE A 52 1.06 2.65 4.91
C ILE A 52 0.76 2.78 3.43
N ILE A 53 -0.17 1.97 2.92
CA ILE A 53 -0.69 2.09 1.56
C ILE A 53 -2.09 2.71 1.60
N ARG A 54 -2.30 3.76 0.81
CA ARG A 54 -3.62 4.37 0.56
C ARG A 54 -4.00 4.14 -0.89
N ILE A 55 -5.19 3.61 -1.10
CA ILE A 55 -5.71 3.31 -2.43
C ILE A 55 -7.01 4.07 -2.61
N THR A 56 -7.07 4.87 -3.67
CA THR A 56 -8.30 5.56 -4.09
C THR A 56 -8.80 4.98 -5.41
N ARG A 57 -10.01 4.43 -5.40
CA ARG A 57 -10.71 3.84 -6.57
C ARG A 57 -12.15 4.32 -6.64
N ASN A 58 -12.93 3.82 -7.60
CA ASN A 58 -14.33 4.24 -7.74
C ASN A 58 -15.20 3.65 -6.63
N THR A 59 -14.95 2.39 -6.25
CA THR A 59 -15.70 1.66 -5.22
C THR A 59 -14.78 1.02 -4.16
N PRO A 60 -15.30 0.66 -2.97
CA PRO A 60 -14.53 -0.04 -1.93
C PRO A 60 -13.98 -1.40 -2.37
N GLU A 61 -14.72 -2.15 -3.19
CA GLU A 61 -14.33 -3.46 -3.70
C GLU A 61 -13.16 -3.34 -4.69
N GLU A 62 -13.14 -2.28 -5.50
CA GLU A 62 -12.00 -1.97 -6.36
C GLU A 62 -10.74 -1.63 -5.54
N CYS A 63 -10.89 -0.99 -4.37
CA CYS A 63 -9.75 -0.74 -3.48
C CYS A 63 -9.18 -2.03 -2.89
N GLU A 64 -10.03 -2.97 -2.47
CA GLU A 64 -9.58 -4.29 -1.96
C GLU A 64 -8.87 -5.09 -3.06
N LYS A 65 -9.47 -5.15 -4.25
CA LYS A 65 -8.86 -5.84 -5.39
C LYS A 65 -7.51 -5.23 -5.80
N GLU A 66 -7.40 -3.90 -5.77
CA GLU A 66 -6.13 -3.23 -6.03
C GLU A 66 -5.12 -3.55 -4.93
N LEU A 67 -5.52 -3.59 -3.65
CA LEU A 67 -4.64 -3.98 -2.55
C LEU A 67 -4.09 -5.41 -2.77
N GLU A 68 -4.93 -6.38 -3.13
CA GLU A 68 -4.50 -7.75 -3.43
C GLU A 68 -3.43 -7.80 -4.55
N GLY A 69 -3.59 -6.98 -5.59
CA GLY A 69 -2.56 -6.82 -6.63
C GLY A 69 -1.27 -6.26 -6.05
N GLN A 70 -1.34 -5.15 -5.30
CA GLN A 70 -0.16 -4.54 -4.69
C GLN A 70 0.58 -5.46 -3.70
N LEU A 71 -0.13 -6.39 -3.05
CA LEU A 71 0.45 -7.39 -2.16
C LEU A 71 1.12 -8.57 -2.90
N SER A 72 0.72 -8.85 -4.14
CA SER A 72 1.17 -10.02 -4.89
C SER A 72 2.22 -9.70 -5.95
N ASP A 73 1.95 -8.76 -6.87
CA ASP A 73 2.84 -8.41 -7.99
C ASP A 73 3.20 -6.92 -8.06
N GLY A 74 2.68 -6.12 -7.12
CA GLY A 74 2.94 -4.68 -7.06
C GLY A 74 3.96 -4.28 -5.98
N VAL A 75 3.63 -3.23 -5.23
CA VAL A 75 4.51 -2.60 -4.22
C VAL A 75 5.23 -3.61 -3.31
N PHE A 76 4.53 -4.67 -2.89
CA PHE A 76 5.03 -5.60 -1.89
C PHE A 76 5.47 -6.97 -2.45
N GLU A 77 5.55 -7.15 -3.78
CA GLU A 77 5.87 -8.43 -4.45
C GLU A 77 7.08 -9.16 -3.83
N THR A 78 8.14 -8.42 -3.50
CA THR A 78 9.40 -9.00 -2.98
C THR A 78 9.54 -8.89 -1.46
N SER A 79 8.44 -8.57 -0.78
CA SER A 79 8.40 -8.40 0.66
C SER A 79 7.90 -9.67 1.35
N ARG A 80 8.44 -9.96 2.54
CA ARG A 80 7.82 -10.93 3.44
C ARG A 80 6.71 -10.23 4.20
N ILE A 81 5.50 -10.31 3.68
CA ILE A 81 4.33 -9.62 4.22
C ILE A 81 3.82 -10.37 5.45
N GLY A 82 3.55 -9.62 6.52
CA GLY A 82 2.97 -10.12 7.76
C GLY A 82 1.53 -9.66 7.92
N LYS A 83 1.23 -9.03 9.06
CA LYS A 83 -0.12 -8.50 9.35
C LYS A 83 -0.49 -7.40 8.36
N ILE A 84 -1.77 -7.37 8.00
CA ILE A 84 -2.39 -6.26 7.26
C ILE A 84 -3.51 -5.71 8.12
N GLU A 85 -3.56 -4.40 8.31
CA GLU A 85 -4.53 -3.73 9.18
C GLU A 85 -5.09 -2.48 8.50
N GLU A 86 -6.41 -2.41 8.35
CA GLU A 86 -7.09 -1.22 7.84
C GLU A 86 -7.20 -0.15 8.93
N ILE A 87 -6.98 1.14 8.58
CA ILE A 87 -6.97 2.28 9.50
C ILE A 87 -7.80 3.47 9.02
#